data_AF-A0A9D5Q1M3-F1
#
_entry.id   AF-A0A9D5Q1M3-F1
#
_cell.length_a   1.000
_cell.length_b   1.000
_cell.length_c   1.000
_cell.angle_alpha   90.00
_cell.angle_beta   90.00
_cell.angle_gamma   90.00
#
_symmetry.space_group_name_H-M   'P 1'
#
loop_
_entity.id
_entity.type
_entity.pdbx_description
1 polymer ?
#
loop_
_entity_poly.entity_id
_entity_poly.type
_entity_poly.pdbx_seq_one_letter_code
_entity_poly.pdbx_strand_id
1 'polypeptide(L)'
;MEKKLLYLMLPALMLICSLQVPATAASTAAVCSETIPLAEGEVTLTAPYEIEETLMYKDGGTIGVVIKDANGILLPLCYDQRIKMPEAERSLYVGATHPSNQPASRVERGSATEGTILRILSSAEIKSSSPRVRQDLVDTILEKLKGGKKALFR
;
A
#
# COMPACT_ATOMS: atom_id res chain seq x y z
N MET A 1 76.43 -27.06 -21.62
CA MET A 1 76.38 -28.51 -21.33
C MET A 1 75.68 -28.65 -19.99
N GLU A 2 74.38 -28.93 -19.98
CA GLU A 2 73.77 -30.25 -20.12
C GLU A 2 73.20 -30.69 -18.76
N LYS A 3 71.87 -30.76 -18.72
CA LYS A 3 71.08 -31.91 -18.25
C LYS A 3 71.06 -32.09 -16.71
N LYS A 4 69.93 -32.30 -16.04
CA LYS A 4 68.72 -33.05 -16.43
C LYS A 4 67.72 -32.96 -15.25
N LEU A 5 66.42 -33.03 -15.57
CA LEU A 5 65.39 -33.89 -14.94
C LEU A 5 65.48 -34.10 -13.42
N LEU A 6 64.42 -33.95 -12.61
CA LEU A 6 63.15 -34.63 -12.78
C LEU A 6 62.15 -34.16 -11.70
N TYR A 7 60.94 -33.81 -12.16
CA TYR A 7 59.63 -33.95 -11.52
C TYR A 7 59.51 -34.77 -10.22
N LEU A 8 58.75 -34.23 -9.27
CA LEU A 8 57.83 -34.87 -8.30
C LEU A 8 57.43 -33.73 -7.32
N MET A 9 56.23 -33.14 -7.25
CA MET A 9 54.87 -33.68 -7.23
C MET A 9 53.87 -32.53 -7.50
N LEU A 10 52.95 -32.72 -8.45
CA LEU A 10 51.59 -32.13 -8.46
C LEU A 10 50.74 -32.82 -7.35
N PRO A 11 49.50 -32.41 -6.97
CA PRO A 11 48.68 -31.24 -7.34
C PRO A 11 47.84 -30.65 -6.15
N ALA A 12 46.84 -29.81 -6.48
CA ALA A 12 45.74 -29.26 -5.66
C ALA A 12 46.09 -27.91 -5.00
N LEU A 13 45.33 -26.83 -5.17
CA LEU A 13 43.88 -26.75 -5.11
C LEU A 13 43.45 -25.34 -5.58
N MET A 14 42.42 -25.25 -6.42
CA MET A 14 41.49 -24.12 -6.60
C MET A 14 42.07 -22.79 -7.13
N LEU A 15 41.87 -22.41 -8.40
CA LEU A 15 40.58 -22.02 -9.02
C LEU A 15 39.80 -21.01 -8.16
N ILE A 16 39.74 -19.75 -8.60
CA ILE A 16 38.51 -19.00 -8.96
C ILE A 16 38.77 -17.48 -8.86
N CYS A 17 38.69 -16.87 -10.04
CA CYS A 17 38.11 -15.57 -10.41
C CYS A 17 38.41 -14.30 -9.58
N SER A 18 39.14 -13.43 -10.25
CA SER A 18 38.87 -11.99 -10.36
C SER A 18 37.37 -11.69 -10.43
N LEU A 19 36.85 -10.84 -9.55
CA LEU A 19 35.72 -9.98 -9.90
C LEU A 19 35.88 -8.65 -9.17
N GLN A 20 36.12 -7.60 -9.96
CA GLN A 20 36.01 -6.21 -9.55
C GLN A 20 34.58 -5.95 -9.07
N VAL A 21 34.44 -5.43 -7.85
CA VAL A 21 33.17 -4.93 -7.34
C VAL A 21 33.05 -3.47 -7.77
N PRO A 22 32.11 -3.08 -8.66
CA PRO A 22 31.75 -1.69 -8.79
C PRO A 22 30.95 -1.26 -7.56
N ALA A 23 31.43 -0.19 -6.92
CA ALA A 23 30.72 0.52 -5.87
C ALA A 23 29.48 1.19 -6.45
N THR A 24 28.31 0.60 -6.23
CA THR A 24 27.03 1.28 -6.40
C THR A 24 26.39 1.40 -5.03
N ALA A 25 26.70 2.49 -4.34
CA ALA A 25 25.88 2.96 -3.23
C ALA A 25 24.58 3.52 -3.81
N ALA A 26 23.68 2.64 -4.23
CA ALA A 26 22.27 2.98 -4.29
C ALA A 26 21.83 3.08 -2.83
N SER A 27 21.60 4.31 -2.37
CA SER A 27 20.77 4.51 -1.18
C SER A 27 19.41 3.92 -1.53
N THR A 28 19.20 2.66 -1.17
CA THR A 28 17.87 2.08 -1.04
C THR A 28 17.22 2.89 0.06
N ALA A 29 16.53 3.97 -0.31
CA ALA A 29 15.43 4.47 0.49
C ALA A 29 14.62 3.23 0.84
N ALA A 30 14.49 2.94 2.14
CA ALA A 30 13.75 1.77 2.59
C ALA A 30 12.38 1.83 1.90
N VAL A 31 12.16 0.93 0.94
CA VAL A 31 10.93 0.87 0.18
C VAL A 31 9.91 0.31 1.16
N CYS A 32 9.23 1.19 1.88
CA CYS A 32 8.18 0.82 2.82
C CYS A 32 6.99 0.34 2.00
N SER A 33 6.80 -0.97 1.94
CA SER A 33 5.61 -1.58 1.38
C SER A 33 4.63 -1.95 2.50
N GLU A 34 3.35 -1.78 2.23
CA GLU A 34 2.27 -2.18 3.14
C GLU A 34 1.35 -3.15 2.39
N THR A 35 1.06 -4.30 3.02
CA THR A 35 0.18 -5.34 2.47
C THR A 35 -1.19 -5.25 3.14
N ILE A 36 -2.22 -5.20 2.32
CA ILE A 36 -3.63 -5.12 2.69
C ILE A 36 -4.25 -6.50 2.39
N PRO A 37 -4.56 -7.32 3.41
CA PRO A 37 -5.24 -8.58 3.21
C PRO A 37 -6.73 -8.33 2.94
N LEU A 38 -7.24 -8.91 1.86
CA LEU A 38 -8.61 -8.84 1.39
C LEU A 38 -9.21 -10.26 1.28
N ALA A 39 -10.53 -10.36 1.12
CA ALA A 39 -11.19 -11.66 1.02
C ALA A 39 -10.76 -12.44 -0.24
N GLU A 40 -10.44 -11.75 -1.33
CA GLU A 40 -10.08 -12.34 -2.63
C GLU A 40 -8.56 -12.43 -2.87
N GLY A 41 -7.74 -12.00 -1.91
CA GLY A 41 -6.28 -12.00 -2.04
C GLY A 41 -5.61 -10.92 -1.20
N GLU A 42 -4.41 -10.52 -1.58
CA GLU A 42 -3.66 -9.46 -0.91
C GLU A 42 -3.24 -8.40 -1.91
N VAL A 43 -3.30 -7.12 -1.51
CA VAL A 43 -2.77 -6.01 -2.30
C VAL A 43 -1.59 -5.40 -1.55
N THR A 44 -0.43 -5.38 -2.19
CA THR A 44 0.76 -4.73 -1.62
C THR A 44 0.99 -3.40 -2.32
N LEU A 45 1.04 -2.32 -1.54
CA LEU A 45 1.31 -0.97 -2.03
C LEU A 45 2.68 -0.50 -1.56
N THR A 46 3.38 0.21 -2.44
CA THR A 46 4.72 0.72 -2.18
C THR A 46 4.73 2.24 -2.05
N ALA A 47 5.28 2.76 -0.95
CA ALA A 47 5.43 4.20 -0.75
C ALA A 47 6.40 4.85 -1.77
N PRO A 48 6.26 6.14 -2.11
CA PRO A 48 5.23 7.08 -1.63
C PRO A 48 3.82 6.77 -2.13
N TYR A 49 2.82 7.20 -1.35
CA TYR A 49 1.41 7.08 -1.70
C TYR A 49 0.87 8.46 -2.10
N GLU A 50 -0.01 8.48 -3.10
CA GLU A 50 -0.62 9.69 -3.61
C GLU A 50 -2.13 9.50 -3.70
N ILE A 51 -2.90 10.51 -3.30
CA ILE A 51 -4.34 10.50 -3.54
C ILE A 51 -4.58 11.07 -4.94
N GLU A 52 -5.03 10.22 -5.85
CA GLU A 52 -5.26 10.56 -7.25
C GLU A 52 -6.65 11.16 -7.45
N GLU A 53 -7.65 10.58 -6.79
CA GLU A 53 -9.05 10.97 -6.94
C GLU A 53 -9.81 10.90 -5.62
N THR A 54 -10.75 11.82 -5.43
CA THR A 54 -11.76 11.78 -4.37
C THR A 54 -13.10 12.19 -4.95
N LEU A 55 -14.15 11.49 -4.57
CA LEU A 55 -15.49 11.72 -5.09
C LEU A 55 -16.54 11.47 -4.01
N MET A 56 -17.62 12.23 -4.03
CA MET A 56 -18.78 12.04 -3.15
C MET A 56 -19.98 11.71 -4.04
N TYR A 57 -20.62 10.58 -3.79
CA TYR A 57 -21.82 10.19 -4.52
C TYR A 57 -23.06 10.94 -4.02
N LYS A 58 -24.04 11.11 -4.90
CA LYS A 58 -25.35 11.72 -4.60
C LYS A 58 -26.30 10.78 -3.86
N ASP A 59 -25.81 9.63 -3.40
CA ASP A 59 -26.57 8.59 -2.72
C ASP A 59 -26.79 8.87 -1.21
N GLY A 60 -26.35 10.03 -0.75
CA GLY A 60 -26.54 10.49 0.63
C GLY A 60 -25.40 10.10 1.57
N GLY A 61 -24.22 9.73 1.07
CA GLY A 61 -23.02 9.74 1.91
C GLY A 61 -21.79 8.98 1.42
N THR A 62 -21.82 8.27 0.29
CA THR A 62 -20.65 7.46 -0.10
C THR A 62 -19.50 8.33 -0.58
N ILE A 63 -18.32 8.15 0.03
CA ILE A 63 -17.07 8.80 -0.37
C ILE A 63 -16.16 7.75 -1.03
N GLY A 64 -15.80 7.99 -2.29
CA GLY A 64 -14.75 7.23 -2.99
C GLY A 64 -13.40 7.95 -2.91
N VAL A 65 -12.32 7.19 -2.73
CA VAL A 65 -10.94 7.67 -2.77
C VAL A 65 -10.11 6.70 -3.60
N VAL A 66 -9.24 7.20 -4.47
CA VAL A 66 -8.29 6.35 -5.22
C VAL A 66 -6.88 6.72 -4.79
N ILE A 67 -6.16 5.73 -4.27
CA ILE A 67 -4.75 5.86 -3.89
C ILE A 67 -3.89 5.29 -5.01
N LYS A 68 -2.82 5.99 -5.36
CA LYS A 68 -1.77 5.54 -6.26
C LYS A 68 -0.49 5.32 -5.48
N ASP A 69 0.17 4.18 -5.71
CA ASP A 69 1.47 3.88 -5.12
C ASP A 69 2.63 4.30 -6.03
N ALA A 70 3.87 4.14 -5.56
CA ALA A 70 5.09 4.47 -6.31
C ALA A 70 5.26 3.67 -7.62
N ASN A 71 4.69 2.46 -7.69
CA ASN A 71 4.72 1.62 -8.88
C ASN A 71 3.58 1.96 -9.85
N GLY A 72 2.69 2.89 -9.49
CA GLY A 72 1.51 3.26 -10.25
C GLY A 72 0.32 2.33 -10.06
N ILE A 73 0.32 1.47 -9.04
CA ILE A 73 -0.82 0.64 -8.67
C ILE A 73 -1.92 1.54 -8.10
N LEU A 74 -3.15 1.35 -8.59
CA LEU A 74 -4.33 2.06 -8.11
C LEU A 74 -5.10 1.19 -7.13
N LEU A 75 -5.34 1.74 -5.94
CA LEU A 75 -6.21 1.16 -4.93
C LEU A 75 -7.45 2.03 -4.75
N PRO A 76 -8.58 1.66 -5.38
CA PRO A 76 -9.85 2.30 -5.12
C PRO A 76 -10.40 1.87 -3.76
N LEU A 77 -10.82 2.86 -2.99
CA LEU A 77 -11.41 2.74 -1.67
C LEU A 77 -12.77 3.44 -1.64
N CYS A 78 -13.65 2.94 -0.81
CA CYS A 78 -14.97 3.50 -0.62
C CYS A 78 -15.37 3.47 0.85
N TYR A 79 -15.71 4.62 1.40
CA TYR A 79 -16.34 4.73 2.71
C TYR A 79 -17.84 4.95 2.55
N ASP A 80 -18.63 3.91 2.83
CA ASP A 80 -20.09 3.99 2.83
C ASP A 80 -20.58 4.52 4.17
N GLN A 81 -21.03 5.77 4.17
CA GLN A 81 -21.63 6.43 5.32
C GLN A 81 -23.02 7.00 4.99
N ARG A 82 -23.74 6.37 4.04
CA ARG A 82 -25.08 6.82 3.66
C ARG A 82 -25.96 7.02 4.89
N ILE A 83 -26.60 8.19 5.01
CA ILE A 83 -27.39 8.57 6.20
C ILE A 83 -28.49 7.54 6.52
N LYS A 84 -29.05 6.91 5.48
CA LYS A 84 -30.09 5.89 5.60
C LYS A 84 -29.59 4.56 6.16
N MET A 85 -28.28 4.33 6.23
CA MET A 85 -27.71 3.10 6.79
C MET A 85 -27.41 3.25 8.29
N PRO A 86 -27.71 2.20 9.09
CA PRO A 86 -27.30 2.12 10.49
C PRO A 86 -25.79 2.34 10.63
N GLU A 87 -25.35 3.01 11.70
CA GLU A 87 -23.93 3.29 11.91
C GLU A 87 -23.08 2.00 11.95
N ALA A 88 -23.63 0.90 12.48
CA ALA A 88 -22.98 -0.40 12.53
C ALA A 88 -22.77 -1.04 11.13
N GLU A 89 -23.52 -0.60 10.13
CA GLU A 89 -23.41 -1.10 8.75
C GLU A 89 -22.55 -0.20 7.87
N ARG A 90 -22.20 1.01 8.34
CA ARG A 90 -21.24 1.89 7.66
C ARG A 90 -19.87 1.22 7.67
N SER A 91 -19.23 1.16 6.52
CA SER A 91 -18.01 0.37 6.36
C SER A 91 -17.11 0.93 5.28
N LEU A 92 -15.82 0.61 5.44
CA LEU A 92 -14.82 0.82 4.42
C LEU A 92 -14.82 -0.39 3.49
N TYR A 93 -14.67 -0.13 2.19
CA TYR A 93 -14.56 -1.12 1.14
C TYR A 93 -13.31 -0.85 0.31
N VAL A 94 -12.68 -1.92 -0.15
CA VAL A 94 -11.46 -1.89 -0.97
C VAL A 94 -11.74 -2.56 -2.31
N GLY A 95 -11.14 -2.05 -3.39
CA GLY A 95 -11.35 -2.57 -4.75
C GLY A 95 -12.44 -1.85 -5.53
N ALA A 96 -13.08 -0.84 -4.93
CA ALA A 96 -14.09 -0.03 -5.59
C ALA A 96 -14.22 1.37 -4.97
N THR A 97 -14.72 2.31 -5.75
CA THR A 97 -15.07 3.67 -5.29
C THR A 97 -16.52 3.78 -4.79
N HIS A 98 -17.37 2.79 -5.05
CA HIS A 98 -18.75 2.70 -4.56
C HIS A 98 -19.07 1.24 -4.18
N PRO A 99 -19.81 0.93 -3.10
CA PRO A 99 -19.99 -0.43 -2.62
C PRO A 99 -20.76 -1.34 -3.58
N SER A 100 -21.56 -0.76 -4.49
CA SER A 100 -22.27 -1.53 -5.53
C SER A 100 -21.37 -1.98 -6.69
N ASN A 101 -20.17 -1.43 -6.81
CA ASN A 101 -19.24 -1.81 -7.87
C ASN A 101 -18.51 -3.08 -7.40
N GLN A 102 -19.07 -4.26 -7.69
CA GLN A 102 -18.37 -5.51 -7.48
C GLN A 102 -17.09 -5.54 -8.35
N PRO A 103 -15.95 -6.06 -7.87
CA PRO A 103 -15.74 -6.89 -6.67
C PRO A 103 -15.14 -6.13 -5.46
N ALA A 104 -15.93 -5.31 -4.76
CA ALA A 104 -15.48 -4.61 -3.56
C ALA A 104 -15.42 -5.53 -2.33
N SER A 105 -14.29 -5.54 -1.62
CA SER A 105 -14.12 -6.25 -0.34
C SER A 105 -14.42 -5.34 0.85
N ARG A 106 -15.35 -5.75 1.72
CA ARG A 106 -15.66 -5.03 2.96
C ARG A 106 -14.51 -5.20 3.97
N VAL A 107 -14.14 -4.11 4.62
CA VAL A 107 -13.14 -4.09 5.71
C VAL A 107 -13.86 -4.06 7.04
N GLU A 108 -13.49 -4.99 7.92
CA GLU A 108 -14.02 -5.03 9.29
C GLU A 108 -13.50 -3.87 10.12
N ARG A 109 -14.40 -3.23 10.87
CA ARG A 109 -14.06 -2.11 11.75
C ARG A 109 -13.13 -2.56 12.87
N GLY A 110 -12.06 -1.81 13.11
CA GLY A 110 -11.04 -2.11 14.12
C GLY A 110 -10.05 -3.22 13.71
N SER A 111 -10.17 -3.76 12.49
CA SER A 111 -9.24 -4.79 11.99
C SER A 111 -7.84 -4.22 11.72
N ALA A 112 -6.86 -5.13 11.60
CA ALA A 112 -5.51 -4.77 11.15
C ALA A 112 -5.54 -4.12 9.76
N THR A 113 -6.40 -4.62 8.86
CA THR A 113 -6.62 -4.08 7.51
C THR A 113 -7.05 -2.62 7.54
N GLU A 114 -8.02 -2.26 8.39
CA GLU A 114 -8.46 -0.86 8.58
C GLU A 114 -7.29 -0.01 9.09
N GLY A 115 -6.49 -0.53 10.03
CA GLY A 115 -5.32 0.16 10.57
C GLY A 115 -4.23 0.44 9.52
N THR A 116 -3.96 -0.52 8.63
CA THR A 116 -3.04 -0.35 7.50
C THR A 116 -3.55 0.72 6.54
N ILE A 117 -4.82 0.66 6.14
CA ILE A 117 -5.40 1.66 5.22
C ILE A 117 -5.37 3.06 5.84
N LEU A 118 -5.65 3.19 7.14
CA LEU A 118 -5.56 4.46 7.86
C LEU A 118 -4.14 5.02 7.85
N ARG A 119 -3.12 4.16 7.96
CA ARG A 119 -1.71 4.57 7.90
C ARG A 119 -1.35 5.09 6.52
N ILE A 120 -1.72 4.36 5.47
CA ILE A 120 -1.52 4.74 4.07
C ILE A 120 -2.22 6.07 3.77
N LEU A 121 -3.51 6.21 4.13
CA LEU A 121 -4.25 7.46 3.93
C LEU A 121 -3.65 8.64 4.70
N SER A 122 -3.08 8.40 5.89
CA SER A 122 -2.46 9.46 6.70
C SER A 122 -1.09 9.88 6.17
N SER A 123 -0.40 9.03 5.40
CA SER A 123 0.91 9.32 4.80
C SER A 123 0.83 9.70 3.32
N ALA A 124 -0.32 9.52 2.68
CA ALA A 124 -0.52 9.83 1.28
C ALA A 124 -0.47 11.35 1.01
N GLU A 125 0.29 11.73 -0.01
CA GLU A 125 0.35 13.11 -0.48
C GLU A 125 -0.85 13.42 -1.36
N ILE A 126 -1.39 14.64 -1.23
CA ILE A 126 -2.46 15.12 -2.09
C ILE A 126 -1.85 16.08 -3.11
N LYS A 127 -1.66 15.59 -4.32
CA LYS A 127 -1.20 16.42 -5.43
C LYS A 127 -2.35 17.26 -5.98
N SER A 128 -2.02 18.42 -6.53
CA SER A 128 -3.00 19.21 -7.28
C SER A 128 -3.39 18.47 -8.56
N SER A 129 -4.51 17.78 -8.55
CA SER A 129 -5.12 17.20 -9.76
C SER A 129 -6.27 18.09 -10.27
N SER A 130 -6.75 17.79 -11.48
CA SER A 130 -7.92 18.43 -12.09
C SER A 130 -8.90 17.35 -12.55
N PRO A 131 -10.10 17.23 -11.96
CA PRO A 131 -10.66 18.07 -10.90
C PRO A 131 -9.87 17.96 -9.59
N ARG A 132 -9.87 19.02 -8.77
CA ARG A 132 -9.11 19.05 -7.53
C ARG A 132 -9.56 17.93 -6.58
N VAL A 133 -8.59 17.18 -6.06
CA VAL A 133 -8.79 16.32 -4.89
C VAL A 133 -9.37 17.15 -3.75
N ARG A 134 -10.45 16.63 -3.16
CA ARG A 134 -11.17 17.23 -2.04
C ARG A 134 -10.60 16.72 -0.73
N GLN A 135 -9.63 17.47 -0.19
CA GLN A 135 -9.03 17.22 1.13
C GLN A 135 -10.08 16.96 2.21
N ASP A 136 -11.17 17.71 2.21
CA ASP A 136 -12.23 17.61 3.21
C ASP A 136 -12.89 16.22 3.27
N LEU A 137 -12.93 15.51 2.15
CA LEU A 137 -13.45 14.15 2.08
C LEU A 137 -12.46 13.14 2.66
N VAL A 138 -11.17 13.32 2.40
CA VAL A 138 -10.10 12.50 2.98
C VAL A 138 -10.06 12.65 4.49
N ASP A 139 -10.14 13.89 4.97
CA ASP A 139 -10.16 14.20 6.40
C ASP A 139 -11.38 13.58 7.07
N THR A 140 -12.56 13.66 6.44
CA THR A 140 -13.79 13.02 6.92
C THR A 140 -13.59 11.51 7.12
N ILE A 141 -12.97 10.82 6.16
CA ILE A 141 -12.68 9.38 6.28
C ILE A 141 -11.73 9.14 7.45
N LEU A 142 -10.62 9.88 7.54
CA LEU A 142 -9.62 9.72 8.59
C LEU A 142 -10.24 9.93 9.99
N GLU A 143 -11.05 10.97 10.18
CA GLU A 143 -11.73 11.24 11.45
C GLU A 143 -12.68 10.11 11.85
N LYS A 144 -13.45 9.58 10.91
CA LYS A 144 -14.42 8.51 11.17
C LYS A 144 -13.75 7.18 11.50
N LEU A 145 -12.69 6.83 10.77
CA LEU A 145 -11.90 5.63 11.05
C LEU A 145 -11.17 5.76 12.41
N LYS A 146 -10.61 6.93 12.74
CA LYS A 146 -9.97 7.19 14.06
C LYS A 146 -10.97 7.17 15.22
N GLY A 147 -12.15 7.75 15.02
CA GLY A 147 -13.21 7.89 16.04
C GLY A 147 -13.88 6.57 16.44
N GLY A 148 -13.72 5.51 15.64
CA GLY A 148 -14.35 4.20 15.89
C GLY A 148 -13.87 3.46 17.12
N LYS A 149 -12.78 3.89 17.78
CA LYS A 149 -12.29 3.29 19.03
C LYS A 149 -13.09 3.66 20.28
N LYS A 150 -14.04 4.60 20.21
CA LYS A 150 -14.67 5.20 21.42
C LYS A 150 -15.99 4.58 21.91
N ALA A 151 -16.49 3.49 21.32
CA ALA A 151 -17.79 2.94 21.72
C ALA A 151 -17.74 1.43 21.98
N LEU A 152 -17.08 0.99 23.07
CA LEU A 152 -17.39 -0.31 23.68
C LEU A 152 -16.81 -0.50 25.10
N PHE A 153 -16.91 0.51 25.98
CA PHE A 153 -16.86 0.31 27.44
C PHE A 153 -17.65 1.42 28.12
N ARG A 154 -18.96 1.24 28.24
CA ARG A 154 -19.80 1.83 29.29
C ARG A 154 -20.95 0.88 29.61
#